data_AF-A0A1Y4WMN8-F1
#
_entry.id   AF-A0A1Y4WMN8-F1
#
_cell.length_a   1.000
_cell.length_b   1.000
_cell.length_c   1.000
_cell.angle_alpha   90.00
_cell.angle_beta   90.00
_cell.angle_gamma   90.00
#
_symmetry.space_group_name_H-M   'P 1'
#
loop_
_entity.id
_entity.type
_entity.pdbx_description
1 polymer ?
#
loop_
_entity_poly.entity_id
_entity_poly.type
_entity_poly.pdbx_seq_one_letter_code
_entity_poly.pdbx_strand_id
1 'polypeptide(L)'
;MRLFLDEAGNTGGITDKNTKLNYGTQRHFCLAAVVTHDMQSEQLLHQKYTAFKSQFASEKELKGNSLFTKENNNALEYFLDNILDDIHFSICLYDKKFYLASLLLFAILGEQAREQFPVEYYSLVSDLSQEKDELFATFCKLTKRATETSVHELFEYLKNYSYQHIPTSGNGLVWAVSEIQNRGIEETFVNDFLKFGSYSNRKFANLINLNALSELLEVIEIERNCDTRKIDIVHDNISGIDEMLKQELKHFDVAVKFADSQAEELIQLADNVASIFCKIINTIVRCWDTKTEWSPENEWILTQSARFLKKIGTRNIKFTVPIQSWALTFCVMDMFDPQYPKEMRKNLFFNPRYQYWNQAIVQNIAELDFSRHAACFDELYSNEGGKP
;
A
#
# COMPACT_ATOMS: atom_id res chain seq x y z
N MET A 1 -2.47 -19.05 -15.85
CA MET A 1 -2.55 -18.20 -14.65
C MET A 1 -3.71 -17.24 -14.81
N ARG A 2 -4.52 -17.09 -13.75
CA ARG A 2 -5.65 -16.16 -13.69
C ARG A 2 -5.62 -15.43 -12.35
N LEU A 3 -5.92 -14.14 -12.37
CA LEU A 3 -5.93 -13.28 -11.18
C LEU A 3 -7.35 -12.79 -10.93
N PHE A 4 -7.79 -12.85 -9.67
CA PHE A 4 -9.05 -12.28 -9.23
C PHE A 4 -8.76 -11.18 -8.23
N LEU A 5 -9.24 -9.96 -8.51
CA LEU A 5 -8.85 -8.78 -7.76
C LEU A 5 -10.05 -8.06 -7.18
N ASP A 6 -9.85 -7.53 -5.96
CA ASP A 6 -10.75 -6.57 -5.35
C ASP A 6 -9.96 -5.66 -4.39
N GLU A 7 -10.58 -4.55 -4.02
CA GLU A 7 -9.97 -3.44 -3.31
C GLU A 7 -10.72 -3.06 -2.03
N ALA A 8 -9.97 -2.51 -1.07
CA ALA A 8 -10.52 -2.01 0.18
C ALA A 8 -9.91 -0.66 0.57
N GLY A 9 -10.75 0.16 1.20
CA GLY A 9 -10.44 1.55 1.53
C GLY A 9 -11.22 2.52 0.63
N ASN A 10 -10.95 3.81 0.74
CA ASN A 10 -11.63 4.79 -0.09
C ASN A 10 -11.09 4.74 -1.53
N THR A 11 -11.96 4.35 -2.46
CA THR A 11 -11.71 4.15 -3.89
C THR A 11 -11.96 5.45 -4.66
N GLY A 12 -11.14 5.74 -5.68
CA GLY A 12 -11.28 6.91 -6.53
C GLY A 12 -10.34 8.07 -6.20
N GLY A 13 -10.69 9.28 -6.65
CA GLY A 13 -9.80 10.45 -6.58
C GLY A 13 -9.45 10.84 -5.14
N ILE A 14 -8.16 11.06 -4.89
CA ILE A 14 -7.63 11.47 -3.57
C ILE A 14 -8.20 12.82 -3.11
N THR A 15 -8.63 13.66 -4.05
CA THR A 15 -9.29 14.93 -3.75
C THR A 15 -10.78 14.93 -4.11
N ASP A 16 -11.57 15.67 -3.32
CA ASP A 16 -12.96 15.94 -3.60
C ASP A 16 -13.11 17.05 -4.67
N LYS A 17 -14.35 17.36 -5.05
CA LYS A 17 -14.65 18.42 -6.01
C LYS A 17 -14.15 19.81 -5.57
N ASN A 18 -13.95 20.01 -4.27
CA ASN A 18 -13.47 21.24 -3.63
C ASN A 18 -11.95 21.23 -3.36
N THR A 19 -11.20 20.28 -3.92
CA THR A 19 -9.74 20.11 -3.72
C THR A 19 -9.32 19.81 -2.28
N LYS A 20 -10.25 19.33 -1.45
CA LYS A 20 -9.93 18.77 -0.13
C LYS A 20 -9.57 17.30 -0.26
N LEU A 21 -8.70 16.81 0.61
CA LEU A 21 -8.39 15.38 0.67
C LEU A 21 -9.64 14.61 1.08
N ASN A 22 -10.02 13.63 0.26
CA ASN A 22 -11.30 12.92 0.37
C ASN A 22 -11.19 11.60 1.14
N TYR A 23 -10.06 11.32 1.79
CA TYR A 23 -9.83 10.05 2.45
C TYR A 23 -10.15 10.04 3.95
N GLY A 24 -10.35 11.19 4.60
CA GLY A 24 -10.73 11.27 6.01
C GLY A 24 -9.85 10.37 6.90
N THR A 25 -10.48 9.45 7.63
CA THR A 25 -9.79 8.45 8.47
C THR A 25 -9.29 7.22 7.69
N GLN A 26 -9.65 7.08 6.41
CA GLN A 26 -9.27 5.96 5.52
C GLN A 26 -8.02 6.30 4.71
N ARG A 27 -6.91 6.52 5.42
CA ARG A 27 -5.59 6.86 4.87
C ARG A 27 -5.02 5.79 3.93
N HIS A 28 -5.37 4.52 4.17
CA HIS A 28 -4.84 3.39 3.41
C HIS A 28 -5.79 2.93 2.30
N PHE A 29 -5.19 2.46 1.21
CA PHE A 29 -5.85 1.74 0.13
C PHE A 29 -5.15 0.38 -0.04
N CYS A 30 -5.93 -0.67 -0.21
CA CYS A 30 -5.43 -2.03 -0.37
C CYS A 30 -6.04 -2.63 -1.64
N LEU A 31 -5.20 -3.20 -2.49
CA LEU A 31 -5.62 -4.07 -3.59
C LEU A 31 -5.10 -5.47 -3.30
N ALA A 32 -5.99 -6.46 -3.34
CA ALA A 32 -5.60 -7.86 -3.17
C ALA A 32 -5.89 -8.64 -4.45
N ALA A 33 -4.98 -9.57 -4.78
CA ALA A 33 -5.16 -10.54 -5.84
C ALA A 33 -5.17 -11.95 -5.25
N VAL A 34 -6.17 -12.74 -5.65
CA VAL A 34 -6.15 -14.18 -5.57
C VAL A 34 -5.47 -14.71 -6.84
N VAL A 35 -4.34 -15.38 -6.66
CA VAL A 35 -3.47 -15.87 -7.72
C VAL A 35 -3.75 -17.36 -7.96
N THR A 36 -4.23 -17.69 -9.16
CA THR A 36 -4.41 -19.09 -9.59
C THR A 36 -3.39 -19.43 -10.66
N HIS A 37 -2.54 -20.42 -10.41
CA HIS A 37 -1.47 -20.78 -11.34
C HIS A 37 -2.02 -21.53 -12.56
N ASP A 38 -2.95 -22.43 -12.31
CA ASP A 38 -3.64 -23.28 -13.27
C ASP A 38 -5.07 -23.59 -12.81
N MET A 39 -5.77 -24.41 -13.60
CA MET A 39 -7.14 -24.82 -13.32
C MET A 39 -7.28 -25.65 -12.02
N GLN A 40 -6.24 -26.38 -11.61
CA GLN A 40 -6.29 -27.18 -10.37
C GLN A 40 -6.20 -26.27 -9.14
N SER A 41 -5.32 -25.27 -9.18
CA SER A 41 -5.20 -24.21 -8.17
C SER A 41 -6.51 -23.43 -8.03
N GLU A 42 -7.13 -23.04 -9.16
CA GLU A 42 -8.44 -22.37 -9.18
C GLU A 42 -9.53 -23.25 -8.54
N GLN A 43 -9.64 -24.52 -8.94
CA GLN A 43 -10.61 -25.46 -8.37
C GLN A 43 -10.39 -25.69 -6.87
N LEU A 44 -9.14 -25.77 -6.42
CA LEU A 44 -8.81 -25.93 -5.00
C LEU A 44 -9.30 -24.73 -4.17
N LEU A 45 -9.05 -23.51 -4.64
CA LEU A 45 -9.49 -22.30 -3.94
C LEU A 45 -11.01 -22.18 -3.91
N HIS A 46 -11.69 -22.51 -5.02
CA HIS A 46 -13.15 -22.62 -5.02
C HIS A 46 -13.64 -23.62 -3.97
N GLN A 47 -13.11 -24.85 -3.96
CA GLN A 47 -13.52 -25.86 -2.99
C GLN A 47 -13.32 -25.40 -1.53
N LYS A 48 -12.15 -24.81 -1.23
CA LYS A 48 -11.84 -24.26 0.10
C LYS A 48 -12.84 -23.16 0.49
N TYR A 49 -13.11 -22.22 -0.41
CA TYR A 49 -13.98 -21.08 -0.12
C TYR A 49 -15.47 -21.46 -0.08
N THR A 50 -15.92 -22.36 -0.96
CA THR A 50 -17.28 -22.93 -0.91
C THR A 50 -17.51 -23.69 0.41
N ALA A 51 -16.52 -24.45 0.89
CA ALA A 51 -16.61 -25.13 2.18
C ALA A 51 -16.73 -24.15 3.35
N PHE A 52 -15.93 -23.08 3.34
CA PHE A 52 -16.05 -21.98 4.31
C PHE A 52 -17.44 -21.33 4.27
N LYS A 53 -17.94 -20.97 3.09
CA LYS A 53 -19.27 -20.36 2.93
C LYS A 53 -20.38 -21.27 3.42
N SER A 54 -20.29 -22.56 3.12
CA SER A 54 -21.29 -23.55 3.54
C SER A 54 -21.34 -23.73 5.06
N GLN A 55 -20.20 -23.59 5.74
CA GLN A 55 -20.10 -23.74 7.19
C GLN A 55 -20.47 -22.45 7.96
N PHE A 56 -20.10 -21.28 7.44
CA PHE A 56 -20.16 -20.03 8.20
C PHE A 56 -21.00 -18.91 7.57
N ALA A 57 -21.34 -19.01 6.28
CA ALA A 57 -21.97 -17.93 5.50
C ALA A 57 -23.10 -18.45 4.58
N SER A 58 -23.83 -19.48 5.03
CA SER A 58 -24.80 -20.22 4.20
C SER A 58 -26.02 -19.39 3.77
N GLU A 59 -26.37 -18.35 4.51
CA GLU A 59 -27.54 -17.50 4.25
C GLU A 59 -27.18 -16.14 3.62
N LYS A 60 -25.95 -15.66 3.82
CA LYS A 60 -25.46 -14.39 3.27
C LYS A 60 -23.93 -14.36 3.26
N GLU A 61 -23.36 -13.74 2.22
CA GLU A 61 -21.93 -13.47 2.12
C GLU A 61 -21.39 -12.75 3.38
N LEU A 62 -20.32 -13.30 3.96
CA LEU A 62 -19.67 -12.76 5.15
C LEU A 62 -18.58 -11.77 4.71
N LYS A 63 -18.86 -10.48 4.84
CA LYS A 63 -17.93 -9.42 4.44
C LYS A 63 -16.66 -9.45 5.30
N GLY A 64 -15.49 -9.21 4.69
CA GLY A 64 -14.18 -9.32 5.37
C GLY A 64 -14.07 -8.48 6.64
N ASN A 65 -14.64 -7.28 6.66
CA ASN A 65 -14.68 -6.42 7.85
C ASN A 65 -15.45 -7.04 9.02
N SER A 66 -16.52 -7.79 8.73
CA SER A 66 -17.30 -8.55 9.70
C SER A 66 -16.57 -9.83 10.10
N LEU A 67 -15.91 -10.52 9.17
CA LEU A 67 -15.13 -11.72 9.45
C LEU A 67 -14.00 -11.44 10.47
N PHE A 68 -13.33 -10.29 10.39
CA PHE A 68 -12.26 -9.92 11.31
C PHE A 68 -12.77 -9.29 12.61
N THR A 69 -13.63 -10.00 13.36
CA THR A 69 -14.12 -9.58 14.68
C THR A 69 -14.16 -10.76 15.67
N LYS A 70 -14.21 -10.46 16.96
CA LYS A 70 -14.22 -11.50 18.02
C LYS A 70 -15.45 -12.39 17.93
N GLU A 71 -16.58 -11.83 17.51
CA GLU A 71 -17.86 -12.53 17.37
C GLU A 71 -17.78 -13.63 16.30
N ASN A 72 -16.92 -13.45 15.29
CA ASN A 72 -16.74 -14.38 14.18
C ASN A 72 -15.45 -15.21 14.31
N ASN A 73 -14.90 -15.36 15.53
CA ASN A 73 -13.64 -16.08 15.78
C ASN A 73 -13.58 -17.44 15.09
N ASN A 74 -14.60 -18.29 15.22
CA ASN A 74 -14.57 -19.62 14.62
C ASN A 74 -14.44 -19.57 13.08
N ALA A 75 -15.13 -18.63 12.44
CA ALA A 75 -15.04 -18.41 11.00
C ALA A 75 -13.67 -17.83 10.62
N LEU A 76 -13.16 -16.86 11.39
CA LEU A 76 -11.86 -16.26 11.17
C LEU A 76 -10.73 -17.29 11.30
N GLU A 77 -10.74 -18.12 12.34
CA GLU A 77 -9.77 -19.19 12.55
C GLU A 77 -9.78 -20.17 11.38
N TYR A 78 -10.97 -20.60 10.94
CA TYR A 78 -11.09 -21.45 9.75
C TYR A 78 -10.49 -20.77 8.51
N PHE A 79 -10.79 -19.49 8.29
CA PHE A 79 -10.30 -18.72 7.16
C PHE A 79 -8.77 -18.61 7.16
N LEU A 80 -8.17 -18.24 8.30
CA LEU A 80 -6.73 -18.13 8.46
C LEU A 80 -6.01 -19.47 8.28
N ASP A 81 -6.62 -20.58 8.71
CA ASP A 81 -5.94 -21.88 8.74
C ASP A 81 -6.15 -22.71 7.47
N ASN A 82 -7.29 -22.55 6.78
CA ASN A 82 -7.65 -23.41 5.65
C ASN A 82 -7.66 -22.68 4.30
N ILE A 83 -7.88 -21.37 4.30
CA ILE A 83 -7.96 -20.56 3.08
C ILE A 83 -6.63 -19.84 2.82
N LEU A 84 -6.14 -19.07 3.79
CA LEU A 84 -4.93 -18.28 3.61
C LEU A 84 -3.66 -19.14 3.56
N ASP A 85 -2.78 -18.79 2.62
CA ASP A 85 -1.44 -19.33 2.47
C ASP A 85 -0.53 -18.31 1.79
N ASP A 86 0.74 -18.66 1.64
CA ASP A 86 1.80 -17.81 1.08
C ASP A 86 2.00 -18.04 -0.42
N ILE A 87 1.03 -18.69 -1.09
CA ILE A 87 1.10 -19.09 -2.49
C ILE A 87 0.06 -18.33 -3.31
N HIS A 88 -1.18 -18.30 -2.85
CA HIS A 88 -2.34 -17.91 -3.67
C HIS A 88 -2.77 -16.45 -3.48
N PHE A 89 -2.03 -15.64 -2.73
CA PHE A 89 -2.41 -14.27 -2.43
C PHE A 89 -1.27 -13.32 -2.70
N SER A 90 -1.59 -12.15 -3.25
CA SER A 90 -0.67 -11.02 -3.39
C SER A 90 -1.42 -9.73 -3.03
N ILE A 91 -0.77 -8.84 -2.28
CA ILE A 91 -1.38 -7.65 -1.73
C ILE A 91 -0.52 -6.44 -2.04
N CYS A 92 -1.16 -5.36 -2.48
CA CYS A 92 -0.53 -4.07 -2.67
C CYS A 92 -1.16 -3.02 -1.75
N LEU A 93 -0.35 -2.48 -0.84
CA LEU A 93 -0.76 -1.48 0.14
C LEU A 93 -0.27 -0.10 -0.25
N TYR A 94 -1.16 0.88 -0.17
CA TYR A 94 -0.79 2.30 -0.27
C TYR A 94 -1.22 3.09 0.95
N ASP A 95 -0.34 3.98 1.36
CA ASP A 95 -0.67 5.17 2.14
C ASP A 95 -0.84 6.36 1.19
N LYS A 96 -2.00 7.00 1.23
CA LYS A 96 -2.32 8.11 0.31
C LYS A 96 -1.41 9.32 0.50
N LYS A 97 -0.95 9.62 1.71
CA LYS A 97 -0.02 10.74 1.95
C LYS A 97 1.37 10.39 1.46
N PHE A 98 1.80 9.15 1.67
CA PHE A 98 3.07 8.67 1.13
C PHE A 98 3.08 8.72 -0.40
N TYR A 99 1.98 8.30 -1.02
CA TYR A 99 1.80 8.43 -2.46
C TYR A 99 1.89 9.89 -2.93
N LEU A 100 1.14 10.82 -2.31
CA LEU A 100 1.23 12.24 -2.70
C LEU A 100 2.62 12.83 -2.45
N ALA A 101 3.30 12.46 -1.36
CA ALA A 101 4.66 12.88 -1.08
C ALA A 101 5.63 12.36 -2.17
N SER A 102 5.44 11.12 -2.62
CA SER A 102 6.25 10.54 -3.69
C SER A 102 6.03 11.26 -5.02
N LEU A 103 4.80 11.63 -5.37
CA LEU A 103 4.51 12.40 -6.58
C LEU A 103 5.13 13.79 -6.53
N LEU A 104 5.00 14.47 -5.38
CA LEU A 104 5.55 15.81 -5.19
C LEU A 104 7.08 15.80 -5.33
N LEU A 105 7.76 14.88 -4.65
CA LEU A 105 9.22 14.78 -4.73
C LEU A 105 9.68 14.30 -6.11
N PHE A 106 8.95 13.41 -6.77
CA PHE A 106 9.28 12.98 -8.13
C PHE A 106 9.21 14.15 -9.10
N ALA A 107 8.17 14.99 -9.01
CA ALA A 107 8.03 16.15 -9.88
C ALA A 107 9.17 17.17 -9.68
N ILE A 108 9.70 17.32 -8.47
CA ILE A 108 10.74 18.30 -8.14
C ILE A 108 12.16 17.76 -8.37
N LEU A 109 12.43 16.53 -7.96
CA LEU A 109 13.77 15.92 -7.96
C LEU A 109 14.01 15.05 -9.20
N GLY A 110 12.94 14.59 -9.85
CA GLY A 110 12.99 13.73 -11.03
C GLY A 110 13.34 12.28 -10.71
N GLU A 111 13.25 11.44 -11.76
CA GLU A 111 13.55 10.01 -11.70
C GLU A 111 15.00 9.72 -11.31
N GLN A 112 15.94 10.51 -11.82
CA GLN A 112 17.37 10.33 -11.55
C GLN A 112 17.72 10.41 -10.07
N ALA A 113 17.06 11.29 -9.31
CA ALA A 113 17.28 11.39 -7.87
C ALA A 113 16.83 10.12 -7.14
N ARG A 114 15.69 9.55 -7.56
CA ARG A 114 15.15 8.29 -7.01
C ARG A 114 16.08 7.11 -7.32
N GLU A 115 16.65 7.05 -8.52
CA GLU A 115 17.55 5.95 -8.94
C GLU A 115 18.95 6.06 -8.33
N GLN A 116 19.52 7.27 -8.26
CA GLN A 116 20.89 7.47 -7.75
C GLN A 116 20.96 7.54 -6.23
N PHE A 117 19.90 8.02 -5.58
CA PHE A 117 19.82 8.23 -4.13
C PHE A 117 18.51 7.66 -3.56
N PRO A 118 18.21 6.36 -3.75
CA PRO A 118 16.92 5.78 -3.39
C PRO A 118 16.66 5.87 -1.88
N VAL A 119 17.68 5.66 -1.04
CA VAL A 119 17.54 5.72 0.42
C VAL A 119 17.16 7.12 0.87
N GLU A 120 17.88 8.14 0.42
CA GLU A 120 17.63 9.54 0.75
C GLU A 120 16.26 9.98 0.21
N TYR A 121 15.94 9.58 -1.02
CA TYR A 121 14.66 9.86 -1.66
C TYR A 121 13.49 9.30 -0.83
N TYR A 122 13.48 7.99 -0.55
CA TYR A 122 12.37 7.37 0.17
C TYR A 122 12.33 7.71 1.67
N SER A 123 13.46 8.08 2.27
CA SER A 123 13.49 8.66 3.61
C SER A 123 12.79 10.02 3.62
N LEU A 124 13.11 10.90 2.66
CA LEU A 124 12.45 12.20 2.53
C LEU A 124 10.96 12.06 2.21
N VAL A 125 10.56 11.12 1.35
CA VAL A 125 9.15 10.79 1.10
C VAL A 125 8.46 10.36 2.40
N SER A 126 9.10 9.47 3.17
CA SER A 126 8.58 8.97 4.44
C SER A 126 8.34 10.10 5.43
N ASP A 127 9.31 10.99 5.62
CA ASP A 127 9.19 12.11 6.55
C ASP A 127 8.16 13.14 6.07
N LEU A 128 8.17 13.48 4.77
CA LEU A 128 7.20 14.40 4.17
C LEU A 128 5.77 13.88 4.33
N SER A 129 5.54 12.58 4.19
CA SER A 129 4.23 11.96 4.35
C SER A 129 3.63 12.10 5.75
N GLN A 130 4.44 12.43 6.77
CA GLN A 130 3.97 12.69 8.13
C GLN A 130 3.46 14.12 8.31
N GLU A 131 3.79 15.05 7.40
CA GLU A 131 3.36 16.45 7.45
C GLU A 131 1.85 16.63 7.33
N LYS A 132 1.34 17.82 7.68
CA LYS A 132 -0.11 18.06 7.75
C LYS A 132 -0.79 17.87 6.39
N ASP A 133 -2.03 17.39 6.43
CA ASP A 133 -2.89 17.25 5.25
C ASP A 133 -3.00 18.54 4.43
N GLU A 134 -2.90 19.72 5.07
CA GLU A 134 -2.92 21.02 4.39
C GLU A 134 -1.84 21.15 3.31
N LEU A 135 -0.63 20.61 3.53
CA LEU A 135 0.45 20.62 2.54
C LEU A 135 0.02 19.88 1.27
N PHE A 136 -0.54 18.69 1.45
CA PHE A 136 -0.97 17.81 0.36
C PHE A 136 -2.22 18.33 -0.36
N ALA A 137 -3.16 18.96 0.38
CA ALA A 137 -4.30 19.65 -0.20
C ALA A 137 -3.84 20.84 -1.06
N THR A 138 -2.86 21.60 -0.59
CA THR A 138 -2.26 22.73 -1.33
C THR A 138 -1.58 22.24 -2.60
N PHE A 139 -0.76 21.19 -2.51
CA PHE A 139 -0.16 20.52 -3.66
C PHE A 139 -1.20 20.11 -4.71
N CYS A 140 -2.24 19.37 -4.30
CA CYS A 140 -3.28 18.92 -5.24
C CYS A 140 -4.07 20.09 -5.86
N LYS A 141 -4.32 21.15 -5.09
CA LYS A 141 -5.03 22.34 -5.57
C LYS A 141 -4.24 23.05 -6.66
N LEU A 142 -2.94 23.27 -6.44
CA LEU A 142 -2.07 24.02 -7.36
C LEU A 142 -1.71 23.20 -8.61
N THR A 143 -1.66 21.88 -8.50
CA THR A 143 -1.27 21.00 -9.62
C THR A 143 -2.43 20.51 -10.49
N LYS A 144 -3.68 20.69 -10.05
CA LYS A 144 -4.89 20.30 -10.82
C LYS A 144 -4.89 20.83 -12.26
N ARG A 145 -4.31 22.01 -12.48
CA ARG A 145 -4.03 22.62 -13.79
C ARG A 145 -2.75 23.43 -13.67
N ALA A 146 -1.62 22.73 -13.61
CA ALA A 146 -0.34 23.39 -13.40
C ALA A 146 -0.08 24.47 -14.47
N THR A 147 0.31 25.64 -14.01
CA THR A 147 0.85 26.78 -14.76
C THR A 147 2.15 27.22 -14.11
N GLU A 148 2.95 28.03 -14.80
CA GLU A 148 4.15 28.63 -14.20
C GLU A 148 3.83 29.35 -12.89
N THR A 149 2.74 30.14 -12.86
CA THR A 149 2.29 30.84 -11.65
C THR A 149 1.94 29.88 -10.51
N SER A 150 1.21 28.79 -10.78
CA SER A 150 0.83 27.86 -9.71
C SER A 150 2.01 27.05 -9.19
N VAL A 151 2.99 26.75 -10.05
CA VAL A 151 4.27 26.12 -9.65
C VAL A 151 5.05 27.06 -8.75
N HIS A 152 5.16 28.34 -9.14
CA HIS A 152 5.80 29.36 -8.32
C HIS A 152 5.13 29.50 -6.94
N GLU A 153 3.79 29.58 -6.89
CA GLU A 153 3.03 29.63 -5.64
C GLU A 153 3.27 28.38 -4.76
N LEU A 154 3.34 27.19 -5.37
CA LEU A 154 3.62 25.95 -4.65
C LEU A 154 5.04 25.98 -4.06
N PHE A 155 6.01 26.44 -4.83
CA PHE A 155 7.41 26.54 -4.41
C PHE A 155 7.60 27.55 -3.27
N GLU A 156 6.97 28.73 -3.37
CA GLU A 156 6.94 29.69 -2.26
C GLU A 156 6.28 29.10 -1.01
N TYR A 157 5.19 28.36 -1.17
CA TYR A 157 4.55 27.67 -0.04
C TYR A 157 5.50 26.64 0.60
N LEU A 158 6.14 25.79 -0.19
CA LEU A 158 7.04 24.73 0.31
C LEU A 158 8.27 25.30 1.02
N LYS A 159 8.83 26.43 0.59
CA LYS A 159 9.95 27.08 1.29
C LYS A 159 9.54 27.64 2.66
N ASN A 160 8.35 28.19 2.75
CA ASN A 160 7.86 28.88 3.95
C ASN A 160 7.05 27.96 4.88
N TYR A 161 6.79 26.72 4.47
CA TYR A 161 6.05 25.75 5.26
C TYR A 161 6.82 25.36 6.54
N SER A 162 6.11 25.28 7.66
CA SER A 162 6.68 24.91 8.95
C SER A 162 6.69 23.38 9.11
N TYR A 163 7.74 22.75 8.57
CA TYR A 163 7.97 21.30 8.69
C TYR A 163 8.14 20.88 10.15
N GLN A 164 7.47 19.79 10.52
CA GLN A 164 7.54 19.19 11.86
C GLN A 164 8.41 17.92 11.88
N HIS A 165 8.48 17.22 10.75
CA HIS A 165 9.16 15.94 10.62
C HIS A 165 10.44 16.03 9.79
N ILE A 166 10.60 17.10 9.00
CA ILE A 166 11.82 17.37 8.24
C ILE A 166 12.61 18.49 8.94
N PRO A 167 13.89 18.28 9.32
CA PRO A 167 14.72 19.31 9.93
C PRO A 167 14.83 20.56 9.04
N THR A 168 14.74 21.75 9.63
CA THR A 168 14.90 23.01 8.88
C THR A 168 16.31 23.18 8.32
N SER A 169 17.32 22.74 9.07
CA SER A 169 18.72 22.70 8.60
C SER A 169 18.93 21.48 7.73
N GLY A 170 19.40 21.67 6.49
CA GLY A 170 19.64 20.57 5.56
C GLY A 170 18.38 20.01 4.90
N ASN A 171 17.27 20.75 4.89
CA ASN A 171 16.06 20.33 4.18
C ASN A 171 16.30 20.30 2.66
N GLY A 172 16.51 19.10 2.12
CA GLY A 172 16.80 18.88 0.70
C GLY A 172 15.69 19.37 -0.23
N LEU A 173 14.42 19.29 0.19
CA LEU A 173 13.28 19.80 -0.59
C LEU A 173 13.32 21.33 -0.69
N VAL A 174 13.51 22.02 0.43
CA VAL A 174 13.59 23.49 0.46
C VAL A 174 14.80 23.98 -0.35
N TRP A 175 15.93 23.29 -0.25
CA TRP A 175 17.11 23.59 -1.05
C TRP A 175 16.85 23.42 -2.55
N ALA A 176 16.28 22.28 -2.97
CA ALA A 176 16.00 22.00 -4.37
C ALA A 176 15.04 23.04 -4.98
N VAL A 177 13.96 23.35 -4.28
CA VAL A 177 13.00 24.39 -4.69
C VAL A 177 13.68 25.75 -4.81
N SER A 178 14.52 26.12 -3.84
CA SER A 178 15.24 27.40 -3.86
C SER A 178 16.21 27.48 -5.04
N GLU A 179 16.91 26.40 -5.37
CA GLU A 179 17.81 26.33 -6.52
C GLU A 179 17.08 26.44 -7.85
N ILE A 180 15.92 25.78 -7.99
CA ILE A 180 15.08 25.87 -9.19
C ILE A 180 14.65 27.33 -9.43
N GLN A 181 14.21 28.01 -8.37
CA GLN A 181 13.81 29.42 -8.43
C GLN A 181 14.98 30.36 -8.71
N ASN A 182 16.12 30.15 -8.05
CA ASN A 182 17.34 30.95 -8.29
C ASN A 182 17.83 30.85 -9.74
N ARG A 183 17.61 29.70 -10.39
CA ARG A 183 17.94 29.48 -11.81
C ARG A 183 16.87 29.99 -12.77
N GLY A 184 15.67 30.34 -12.28
CA GLY A 184 14.56 30.81 -13.11
C GLY A 184 14.03 29.75 -14.09
N ILE A 185 14.04 28.47 -13.69
CA ILE A 185 13.64 27.35 -14.56
C ILE A 185 12.29 26.72 -14.15
N GLU A 186 11.47 27.40 -13.34
CA GLU A 186 10.18 26.90 -12.83
C GLU A 186 9.22 26.45 -13.95
N GLU A 187 9.21 27.15 -15.10
CA GLU A 187 8.37 26.80 -16.26
C GLU A 187 8.62 25.36 -16.75
N THR A 188 9.86 24.87 -16.63
CA THR A 188 10.20 23.51 -17.08
C THR A 188 9.49 22.41 -16.28
N PHE A 189 9.07 22.71 -15.04
CA PHE A 189 8.40 21.79 -14.13
C PHE A 189 6.89 21.71 -14.36
N VAL A 190 6.29 22.62 -15.13
CA VAL A 190 4.84 22.65 -15.38
C VAL A 190 4.36 21.31 -15.95
N ASN A 191 5.08 20.77 -16.94
CA ASN A 191 4.73 19.50 -17.55
C ASN A 191 4.92 18.31 -16.60
N ASP A 192 5.89 18.37 -15.69
CA ASP A 192 6.13 17.30 -14.74
C ASP A 192 5.00 17.18 -13.72
N PHE A 193 4.44 18.30 -13.28
CA PHE A 193 3.22 18.29 -12.46
C PHE A 193 1.96 17.87 -13.22
N LEU A 194 1.91 18.04 -14.55
CA LEU A 194 0.79 17.57 -15.37
C LEU A 194 0.83 16.06 -15.66
N LYS A 195 2.02 15.43 -15.70
CA LYS A 195 2.14 13.97 -15.95
C LYS A 195 1.38 13.15 -14.92
N PHE A 196 1.35 13.59 -13.66
CA PHE A 196 0.69 12.89 -12.58
C PHE A 196 -0.77 13.33 -12.44
N GLY A 197 -1.69 12.45 -12.87
CA GLY A 197 -3.13 12.69 -12.74
C GLY A 197 -3.85 13.26 -13.97
N SER A 198 -3.16 13.42 -15.11
CA SER A 198 -3.80 13.78 -16.39
C SER A 198 -4.28 12.55 -17.14
N TYR A 199 -5.41 11.99 -16.73
CA TYR A 199 -6.06 10.88 -17.45
C TYR A 199 -6.90 11.40 -18.63
N SER A 200 -7.22 10.50 -19.56
CA SER A 200 -8.15 10.77 -20.67
C SER A 200 -9.46 11.39 -20.19
N ASN A 201 -9.96 10.94 -19.03
CA ASN A 201 -11.08 11.53 -18.31
C ASN A 201 -10.60 12.53 -17.24
N ARG A 202 -10.67 13.82 -17.57
CA ARG A 202 -10.29 14.95 -16.69
C ARG A 202 -11.12 15.11 -15.40
N LYS A 203 -12.13 14.26 -15.17
CA LYS A 203 -12.86 14.22 -13.89
C LYS A 203 -12.06 13.52 -12.79
N PHE A 204 -11.11 12.68 -13.16
CA PHE A 204 -10.25 11.97 -12.24
C PHE A 204 -8.86 12.62 -12.22
N ALA A 205 -8.24 12.63 -11.05
CA ALA A 205 -6.86 13.00 -10.85
C ALA A 205 -6.31 12.13 -9.71
N ASN A 206 -5.04 11.71 -9.82
CA ASN A 206 -4.34 10.92 -8.83
C ASN A 206 -5.10 9.64 -8.44
N LEU A 207 -5.34 8.77 -9.42
CA LEU A 207 -6.11 7.54 -9.26
C LEU A 207 -5.20 6.43 -8.73
N ILE A 208 -5.23 6.24 -7.41
CA ILE A 208 -4.38 5.27 -6.73
C ILE A 208 -4.61 3.84 -7.20
N ASN A 209 -5.84 3.51 -7.63
CA ASN A 209 -6.20 2.18 -8.11
C ASN A 209 -5.39 1.75 -9.34
N LEU A 210 -5.08 2.68 -10.26
CA LEU A 210 -4.34 2.38 -11.48
C LEU A 210 -2.89 2.03 -11.13
N ASN A 211 -2.24 2.89 -10.34
CA ASN A 211 -0.86 2.65 -9.92
C ASN A 211 -0.78 1.38 -9.07
N ALA A 212 -1.74 1.16 -8.17
CA ALA A 212 -1.77 -0.04 -7.36
C ALA A 212 -1.95 -1.30 -8.19
N LEU A 213 -2.80 -1.27 -9.21
CA LEU A 213 -2.97 -2.38 -10.14
C LEU A 213 -1.69 -2.62 -10.95
N SER A 214 -1.10 -1.58 -11.55
CA SER A 214 0.13 -1.71 -12.34
C SER A 214 1.29 -2.26 -11.50
N GLU A 215 1.53 -1.70 -10.31
CA GLU A 215 2.61 -2.13 -9.44
C GLU A 215 2.35 -3.53 -8.85
N LEU A 216 1.09 -3.91 -8.58
CA LEU A 216 0.76 -5.29 -8.17
C LEU A 216 1.05 -6.29 -9.30
N LEU A 217 0.68 -5.96 -10.54
CA LEU A 217 0.93 -6.82 -11.69
C LEU A 217 2.43 -7.00 -11.93
N GLU A 218 3.22 -5.94 -11.80
CA GLU A 218 4.67 -6.00 -11.97
C GLU A 218 5.35 -6.81 -10.84
N VAL A 219 4.90 -6.67 -9.58
CA VAL A 219 5.32 -7.57 -8.47
C VAL A 219 5.03 -9.03 -8.82
N ILE A 220 3.83 -9.34 -9.29
CA ILE A 220 3.45 -10.71 -9.66
C ILE A 220 4.30 -11.20 -10.84
N GLU A 221 4.60 -10.34 -11.81
CA GLU A 221 5.45 -10.68 -12.96
C GLU A 221 6.84 -11.13 -12.51
N ILE A 222 7.45 -10.38 -11.60
CA ILE A 222 8.80 -10.61 -11.08
C ILE A 222 8.81 -11.84 -10.17
N GLU A 223 7.96 -11.86 -9.13
CA GLU A 223 7.93 -12.94 -8.15
C GLU A 223 7.57 -14.30 -8.76
N ARG A 224 6.76 -14.30 -9.81
CA ARG A 224 6.29 -15.53 -10.47
C ARG A 224 6.99 -15.78 -11.79
N ASN A 225 7.95 -14.93 -12.18
CA ASN A 225 8.68 -15.00 -13.43
C ASN A 225 7.75 -15.31 -14.62
N CYS A 226 6.71 -14.49 -14.77
CA CYS A 226 5.66 -14.68 -15.77
C CYS A 226 5.58 -13.48 -16.72
N ASP A 227 4.55 -13.43 -17.56
CA ASP A 227 4.33 -12.37 -18.54
C ASP A 227 2.91 -11.87 -18.36
N THR A 228 2.73 -10.69 -17.76
CA THR A 228 1.42 -10.15 -17.37
C THR A 228 0.45 -10.02 -18.53
N ARG A 229 0.96 -9.81 -19.75
CA ARG A 229 0.16 -9.75 -20.99
C ARG A 229 -0.54 -11.07 -21.33
N LYS A 230 -0.12 -12.18 -20.73
CA LYS A 230 -0.69 -13.52 -20.93
C LYS A 230 -1.56 -13.98 -19.76
N ILE A 231 -1.67 -13.18 -18.71
CA ILE A 231 -2.47 -13.49 -17.53
C ILE A 231 -3.92 -13.10 -17.79
N ASP A 232 -4.87 -13.97 -17.42
CA ASP A 232 -6.28 -13.59 -17.42
C ASP A 232 -6.59 -12.82 -16.13
N ILE A 233 -6.83 -11.51 -16.24
CA ILE A 233 -7.03 -10.62 -15.10
C ILE A 233 -8.53 -10.30 -14.99
N VAL A 234 -9.12 -10.63 -13.84
CA VAL A 234 -10.53 -10.38 -13.52
C VAL A 234 -10.60 -9.53 -12.26
N HIS A 235 -11.15 -8.33 -12.39
CA HIS A 235 -11.30 -7.37 -11.30
C HIS A 235 -12.78 -7.19 -10.94
N ASP A 236 -13.12 -6.95 -9.67
CA ASP A 236 -14.46 -6.51 -9.31
C ASP A 236 -14.82 -5.19 -10.01
N ASN A 237 -16.11 -4.97 -10.27
CA ASN A 237 -16.58 -3.77 -10.96
C ASN A 237 -16.32 -2.49 -10.15
N ILE A 238 -15.38 -1.65 -10.61
CA ILE A 238 -15.18 -0.30 -10.08
C ILE A 238 -15.98 0.72 -10.91
N SER A 239 -17.18 1.04 -10.44
CA SER A 239 -18.10 1.95 -11.14
C SER A 239 -17.44 3.30 -11.49
N GLY A 240 -17.29 3.56 -12.80
CA GLY A 240 -16.86 4.85 -13.35
C GLY A 240 -15.36 5.01 -13.56
N ILE A 241 -14.55 4.01 -13.20
CA ILE A 241 -13.08 3.99 -13.34
C ILE A 241 -12.61 2.82 -14.23
N ASP A 242 -13.39 1.74 -14.29
CA ASP A 242 -13.18 0.55 -15.12
C ASP A 242 -12.73 0.84 -16.57
N GLU A 243 -13.46 1.69 -17.30
CA GLU A 243 -13.11 2.01 -18.69
C GLU A 243 -11.80 2.79 -18.81
N MET A 244 -11.46 3.60 -17.80
CA MET A 244 -10.18 4.32 -17.78
C MET A 244 -9.03 3.34 -17.53
N LEU A 245 -9.16 2.43 -16.55
CA LEU A 245 -8.14 1.40 -16.30
C LEU A 245 -7.87 0.55 -17.54
N LYS A 246 -8.93 0.13 -18.26
CA LYS A 246 -8.79 -0.61 -19.52
C LYS A 246 -8.01 0.18 -20.57
N GLN A 247 -8.28 1.48 -20.70
CA GLN A 247 -7.61 2.32 -21.70
C GLN A 247 -6.13 2.51 -21.39
N GLU A 248 -5.79 2.83 -20.15
CA GLU A 248 -4.40 3.06 -19.72
C GLU A 248 -3.57 1.76 -19.82
N LEU A 249 -4.12 0.62 -19.39
CA LEU A 249 -3.42 -0.68 -19.43
C LEU A 249 -3.28 -1.26 -20.85
N LYS A 250 -4.17 -0.90 -21.77
CA LYS A 250 -4.10 -1.33 -23.17
C LYS A 250 -2.81 -0.88 -23.85
N HIS A 251 -2.23 0.25 -23.45
CA HIS A 251 -0.94 0.71 -23.97
C HIS A 251 0.23 -0.23 -23.65
N PHE A 252 0.06 -1.11 -22.66
CA PHE A 252 1.03 -2.12 -22.22
C PHE A 252 0.66 -3.54 -22.69
N ASP A 253 -0.32 -3.68 -23.58
CA ASP A 253 -0.89 -4.98 -24.01
C ASP A 253 -1.44 -5.83 -22.85
N VAL A 254 -1.86 -5.20 -21.75
CA VAL A 254 -2.48 -5.85 -20.61
C VAL A 254 -4.00 -5.76 -20.72
N ALA A 255 -4.67 -6.91 -20.68
CA ALA A 255 -6.13 -7.00 -20.75
C ALA A 255 -6.73 -7.27 -19.37
N VAL A 256 -7.65 -6.40 -18.92
CA VAL A 256 -8.38 -6.56 -17.66
C VAL A 256 -9.88 -6.66 -17.93
N LYS A 257 -10.50 -7.70 -17.37
CA LYS A 257 -11.95 -7.89 -17.37
C LYS A 257 -12.51 -7.41 -16.04
N PHE A 258 -13.68 -6.78 -16.11
CA PHE A 258 -14.41 -6.38 -14.91
C PHE A 258 -15.65 -7.26 -14.80
N ALA A 259 -15.87 -7.84 -13.63
CA ALA A 259 -16.95 -8.78 -13.36
C ALA A 259 -17.67 -8.40 -12.05
N ASP A 260 -18.91 -8.85 -11.91
CA ASP A 260 -19.66 -8.71 -10.67
C ASP A 260 -19.21 -9.81 -9.68
N SER A 261 -18.75 -9.41 -8.50
CA SER A 261 -18.40 -10.33 -7.41
C SER A 261 -19.51 -11.34 -7.06
N GLN A 262 -20.79 -11.07 -7.31
CA GLN A 262 -21.86 -12.07 -7.12
C GLN A 262 -21.75 -13.26 -8.09
N ALA A 263 -21.10 -13.09 -9.24
CA ALA A 263 -20.91 -14.12 -10.25
C ALA A 263 -19.55 -14.86 -10.15
N GLU A 264 -18.59 -14.31 -9.40
CA GLU A 264 -17.21 -14.83 -9.32
C GLU A 264 -16.75 -14.95 -7.85
N GLU A 265 -16.81 -16.16 -7.29
CA GLU A 265 -16.53 -16.38 -5.86
C GLU A 265 -15.10 -16.01 -5.44
N LEU A 266 -14.12 -16.13 -6.33
CA LEU A 266 -12.74 -15.76 -6.02
C LEU A 266 -12.54 -14.24 -5.96
N ILE A 267 -13.44 -13.44 -6.55
CA ILE A 267 -13.49 -11.99 -6.31
C ILE A 267 -13.99 -11.72 -4.89
N GLN A 268 -15.01 -12.43 -4.39
CA GLN A 268 -15.44 -12.31 -2.98
C GLN A 268 -14.33 -12.69 -2.00
N LEU A 269 -13.52 -13.69 -2.36
CA LEU A 269 -12.33 -14.04 -1.60
C LEU A 269 -11.30 -12.90 -1.61
N ALA A 270 -11.04 -12.27 -2.77
CA ALA A 270 -10.20 -11.09 -2.87
C ALA A 270 -10.73 -9.93 -2.01
N ASP A 271 -12.05 -9.65 -2.02
CA ASP A 271 -12.71 -8.64 -1.16
C ASP A 271 -12.38 -8.90 0.31
N ASN A 272 -12.56 -10.15 0.75
CA ASN A 272 -12.32 -10.54 2.13
C ASN A 272 -10.86 -10.30 2.53
N VAL A 273 -9.90 -10.70 1.68
CA VAL A 273 -8.47 -10.48 1.93
C VAL A 273 -8.13 -8.99 1.97
N ALA A 274 -8.57 -8.22 0.97
CA ALA A 274 -8.31 -6.78 0.90
C ALA A 274 -8.90 -6.04 2.11
N SER A 275 -10.15 -6.33 2.45
CA SER A 275 -10.87 -5.75 3.58
C SER A 275 -10.21 -6.06 4.92
N ILE A 276 -9.87 -7.33 5.17
CA ILE A 276 -9.18 -7.76 6.40
C ILE A 276 -7.82 -7.07 6.51
N PHE A 277 -7.02 -7.10 5.45
CA PHE A 277 -5.70 -6.50 5.45
C PHE A 277 -5.75 -4.98 5.68
N CYS A 278 -6.65 -4.29 4.99
CA CYS A 278 -6.86 -2.85 5.19
C CYS A 278 -7.27 -2.53 6.63
N LYS A 279 -8.13 -3.35 7.24
CA LYS A 279 -8.52 -3.22 8.65
C LYS A 279 -7.34 -3.47 9.60
N ILE A 280 -6.48 -4.46 9.31
CA ILE A 280 -5.26 -4.75 10.07
C ILE A 280 -4.35 -3.52 10.10
N ILE A 281 -3.99 -2.97 8.93
CA ILE A 281 -3.06 -1.84 8.84
C ILE A 281 -3.62 -0.61 9.56
N ASN A 282 -4.89 -0.27 9.31
CA ASN A 282 -5.54 0.85 10.00
C ASN A 282 -5.58 0.65 11.53
N THR A 283 -5.77 -0.60 11.99
CA THR A 283 -5.76 -0.92 13.43
C THR A 283 -4.37 -0.74 14.03
N ILE A 284 -3.33 -1.27 13.36
CA ILE A 284 -1.95 -1.16 13.82
C ILE A 284 -1.57 0.32 13.99
N VAL A 285 -1.80 1.14 12.97
CA VAL A 285 -1.50 2.58 13.00
C VAL A 285 -2.27 3.26 14.15
N ARG A 286 -3.58 3.02 14.26
CA ARG A 286 -4.41 3.58 15.34
C ARG A 286 -3.89 3.21 16.73
N CYS A 287 -3.48 1.96 16.95
CA CYS A 287 -2.99 1.51 18.25
C CYS A 287 -1.78 2.32 18.70
N TRP A 288 -0.83 2.59 17.79
CA TRP A 288 0.36 3.39 18.10
C TRP A 288 0.05 4.89 18.20
N ASP A 289 -0.78 5.43 17.31
CA ASP A 289 -1.17 6.85 17.36
C ASP A 289 -1.87 7.19 18.68
N THR A 290 -2.66 6.26 19.21
CA THR A 290 -3.40 6.41 20.47
C THR A 290 -2.64 5.92 21.71
N LYS A 291 -1.42 5.38 21.54
CA LYS A 291 -0.60 4.80 22.62
C LYS A 291 -1.31 3.68 23.39
N THR A 292 -2.08 2.85 22.68
CA THR A 292 -2.86 1.73 23.23
C THR A 292 -2.35 0.37 22.76
N GLU A 293 -1.19 0.31 22.12
CA GLU A 293 -0.60 -0.91 21.55
C GLU A 293 -0.42 -2.05 22.55
N TRP A 294 -0.18 -1.73 23.83
CA TRP A 294 0.00 -2.71 24.90
C TRP A 294 -1.26 -2.94 25.75
N SER A 295 -2.38 -2.30 25.39
CA SER A 295 -3.64 -2.48 26.11
C SER A 295 -4.21 -3.89 25.87
N PRO A 296 -4.70 -4.60 26.91
CA PRO A 296 -5.29 -5.93 26.77
C PRO A 296 -6.44 -5.99 25.75
N GLU A 297 -7.16 -4.89 25.57
CA GLU A 297 -8.26 -4.77 24.60
C GLU A 297 -7.80 -5.00 23.15
N ASN A 298 -6.57 -4.57 22.83
CA ASN A 298 -5.97 -4.69 21.49
C ASN A 298 -5.20 -6.00 21.28
N GLU A 299 -4.96 -6.79 22.34
CA GLU A 299 -4.14 -8.00 22.25
C GLU A 299 -4.70 -9.00 21.22
N TRP A 300 -6.00 -9.26 21.27
CA TRP A 300 -6.65 -10.19 20.36
C TRP A 300 -6.49 -9.74 18.90
N ILE A 301 -6.78 -8.46 18.60
CA ILE A 301 -6.75 -7.98 17.20
C ILE A 301 -5.32 -7.96 16.66
N LEU A 302 -4.33 -7.56 17.47
CA LEU A 302 -2.93 -7.55 17.06
C LEU A 302 -2.36 -8.97 16.90
N THR A 303 -2.83 -9.94 17.70
CA THR A 303 -2.48 -11.37 17.53
C THR A 303 -3.04 -11.93 16.22
N GLN A 304 -4.29 -11.62 15.89
CA GLN A 304 -4.87 -12.06 14.62
C GLN A 304 -4.24 -11.34 13.42
N SER A 305 -3.86 -10.06 13.57
CA SER A 305 -3.09 -9.33 12.57
C SER A 305 -1.76 -10.02 12.27
N ALA A 306 -1.01 -10.39 13.31
CA ALA A 306 0.28 -11.08 13.15
C ALA A 306 0.12 -12.43 12.43
N ARG A 307 -0.91 -13.21 12.79
CA ARG A 307 -1.21 -14.47 12.10
C ARG A 307 -1.56 -14.29 10.63
N PHE A 308 -2.40 -13.32 10.31
CA PHE A 308 -2.75 -13.01 8.92
C PHE A 308 -1.51 -12.64 8.10
N LEU A 309 -0.69 -11.72 8.62
CA LEU A 309 0.56 -11.29 7.96
C LEU A 309 1.51 -12.47 7.71
N LYS A 310 1.66 -13.37 8.69
CA LYS A 310 2.49 -14.57 8.56
C LYS A 310 1.93 -15.60 7.58
N LYS A 311 0.61 -15.75 7.51
CA LYS A 311 -0.04 -16.68 6.56
C LYS A 311 0.14 -16.23 5.12
N ILE A 312 0.00 -14.93 4.84
CA ILE A 312 0.23 -14.37 3.51
C ILE A 312 1.72 -14.36 3.15
N GLY A 313 2.60 -14.14 4.13
CA GLY A 313 4.03 -13.99 3.92
C GLY A 313 4.39 -12.61 3.39
N THR A 314 5.47 -12.03 3.89
CA THR A 314 5.86 -10.63 3.58
C THR A 314 6.27 -10.43 2.12
N ARG A 315 6.81 -11.47 1.46
CA ARG A 315 7.13 -11.45 0.02
C ARG A 315 5.92 -11.18 -0.88
N ASN A 316 4.73 -11.56 -0.42
CA ASN A 316 3.49 -11.39 -1.18
C ASN A 316 2.83 -10.04 -0.92
N ILE A 317 3.47 -9.15 -0.15
CA ILE A 317 2.91 -7.85 0.24
C ILE A 317 3.86 -6.76 -0.21
N LYS A 318 3.39 -5.96 -1.16
CA LYS A 318 4.12 -4.78 -1.61
C LYS A 318 3.65 -3.56 -0.82
N PHE A 319 4.60 -2.92 -0.14
CA PHE A 319 4.38 -1.80 0.77
C PHE A 319 4.70 -0.47 0.08
N THR A 320 3.68 0.35 -0.17
CA THR A 320 3.83 1.76 -0.58
C THR A 320 3.39 2.67 0.56
N VAL A 321 4.13 2.57 1.65
CA VAL A 321 3.88 3.27 2.91
C VAL A 321 5.19 3.84 3.46
N PRO A 322 5.15 4.76 4.44
CA PRO A 322 6.35 5.29 5.07
C PRO A 322 7.17 4.16 5.71
N ILE A 323 8.51 4.27 5.67
CA ILE A 323 9.43 3.27 6.24
C ILE A 323 9.06 2.94 7.69
N GLN A 324 8.64 3.96 8.45
CA GLN A 324 8.19 3.83 9.84
C GLN A 324 6.95 2.92 9.98
N SER A 325 5.95 3.12 9.12
CA SER A 325 4.72 2.33 9.13
C SER A 325 4.95 0.90 8.65
N TRP A 326 5.88 0.72 7.70
CA TRP A 326 6.31 -0.61 7.26
C TRP A 326 7.02 -1.36 8.39
N ALA A 327 8.03 -0.75 9.02
CA ALA A 327 8.73 -1.32 10.17
C ALA A 327 7.77 -1.66 11.33
N LEU A 328 6.78 -0.80 11.59
CA LEU A 328 5.77 -1.03 12.59
C LEU A 328 4.94 -2.30 12.31
N THR A 329 4.56 -2.51 11.05
CA THR A 329 3.81 -3.71 10.63
C THR A 329 4.60 -4.99 10.91
N PHE A 330 5.90 -4.98 10.63
CA PHE A 330 6.79 -6.11 10.93
C PHE A 330 7.00 -6.32 12.44
N CYS A 331 7.11 -5.25 13.23
CA CYS A 331 7.14 -5.39 14.70
C CYS A 331 5.89 -6.07 15.25
N VAL A 332 4.69 -5.72 14.73
CA VAL A 332 3.45 -6.37 15.14
C VAL A 332 3.46 -7.85 14.76
N MET A 333 3.85 -8.17 13.53
CA MET A 333 3.99 -9.54 13.04
C MET A 333 4.89 -10.41 13.93
N ASP A 334 6.00 -9.85 14.42
CA ASP A 334 6.94 -10.55 15.28
C ASP A 334 6.43 -10.66 16.73
N MET A 335 6.06 -9.54 17.34
CA MET A 335 5.82 -9.46 18.78
C MET A 335 4.47 -10.02 19.20
N PHE A 336 3.50 -10.06 18.28
CA PHE A 336 2.18 -10.65 18.51
C PHE A 336 2.05 -12.07 17.98
N ASP A 337 3.15 -12.67 17.54
CA ASP A 337 3.20 -14.11 17.29
C ASP A 337 2.82 -14.90 18.55
N PRO A 338 2.09 -16.03 18.43
CA PRO A 338 1.75 -16.89 19.56
C PRO A 338 2.97 -17.42 20.34
N GLN A 339 4.12 -17.58 19.68
CA GLN A 339 5.37 -18.04 20.28
C GLN A 339 6.15 -16.91 20.95
N TYR A 340 5.80 -15.64 20.69
CA TYR A 340 6.47 -14.50 21.30
C TYR A 340 5.99 -14.30 22.75
N PRO A 341 6.90 -14.19 23.75
CA PRO A 341 6.50 -14.05 25.15
C PRO A 341 5.68 -12.78 25.41
N LYS A 342 4.51 -12.93 26.04
CA LYS A 342 3.57 -11.81 26.28
C LYS A 342 4.17 -10.74 27.19
N GLU A 343 4.99 -11.13 28.17
CA GLU A 343 5.69 -10.26 29.11
C GLU A 343 6.73 -9.34 28.43
N MET A 344 7.13 -9.68 27.21
CA MET A 344 8.04 -8.90 26.36
C MET A 344 7.30 -7.94 25.41
N ARG A 345 5.96 -7.91 25.42
CA ARG A 345 5.15 -6.97 24.61
C ARG A 345 5.09 -5.60 25.28
N LYS A 346 6.20 -4.86 25.21
CA LYS A 346 6.37 -3.51 25.78
C LYS A 346 7.51 -2.75 25.10
N ASN A 347 7.53 -1.43 25.26
CA ASN A 347 8.49 -0.52 24.62
C ASN A 347 9.96 -0.93 24.74
N LEU A 348 10.37 -1.50 25.87
CA LEU A 348 11.76 -1.97 26.07
C LEU A 348 12.22 -2.95 24.99
N PHE A 349 11.33 -3.85 24.54
CA PHE A 349 11.64 -4.85 23.52
C PHE A 349 11.16 -4.43 22.13
N PHE A 350 10.15 -3.56 22.05
CA PHE A 350 9.69 -2.99 20.78
C PHE A 350 10.74 -2.06 20.17
N ASN A 351 11.32 -1.14 20.94
CA ASN A 351 12.20 -0.10 20.38
C ASN A 351 13.41 -0.68 19.62
N PRO A 352 14.16 -1.67 20.14
CA PRO A 352 15.26 -2.28 19.38
C PRO A 352 14.78 -3.01 18.12
N ARG A 353 13.63 -3.70 18.18
CA ARG A 353 13.05 -4.38 17.01
C ARG A 353 12.61 -3.40 15.93
N TYR A 354 12.02 -2.29 16.35
CA TYR A 354 11.60 -1.23 15.46
C TYR A 354 12.80 -0.58 14.77
N GLN A 355 13.87 -0.29 15.51
CA GLN A 355 15.13 0.19 14.91
C GLN A 355 15.73 -0.80 13.93
N TYR A 356 15.75 -2.08 14.29
CA TYR A 356 16.20 -3.15 13.41
C TYR A 356 15.41 -3.18 12.10
N TRP A 357 14.07 -3.18 12.16
CA TRP A 357 13.25 -3.22 10.95
C TRP A 357 13.39 -1.96 10.08
N ASN A 358 13.54 -0.77 10.69
CA ASN A 358 13.86 0.44 9.93
C ASN A 358 15.18 0.29 9.16
N GLN A 359 16.23 -0.24 9.82
CA GLN A 359 17.53 -0.46 9.18
C GLN A 359 17.44 -1.50 8.06
N ALA A 360 16.75 -2.62 8.30
CA ALA A 360 16.56 -3.67 7.31
C ALA A 360 15.81 -3.16 6.07
N ILE A 361 14.77 -2.34 6.25
CA ILE A 361 14.05 -1.71 5.13
C ILE A 361 14.94 -0.73 4.37
N VAL A 362 15.71 0.10 5.08
CA VAL A 362 16.65 1.03 4.43
C VAL A 362 17.73 0.29 3.64
N GLN A 363 18.27 -0.79 4.20
CA GLN A 363 19.23 -1.63 3.50
C GLN A 363 18.60 -2.28 2.27
N ASN A 364 17.37 -2.78 2.38
CA ASN A 364 16.63 -3.32 1.24
C ASN A 364 16.42 -2.25 0.15
N ILE A 365 16.12 -1.01 0.52
CA ILE A 365 16.04 0.12 -0.42
C ILE A 365 17.39 0.40 -1.11
N ALA A 366 18.50 0.20 -0.42
CA ALA A 366 19.83 0.40 -0.98
C ALA A 366 20.28 -0.75 -1.90
N GLU A 367 19.90 -1.98 -1.58
CA GLU A 367 20.27 -3.20 -2.30
C GLU A 367 19.40 -3.44 -3.53
N LEU A 368 18.13 -3.06 -3.45
CA LEU A 368 17.23 -3.08 -4.60
C LEU A 368 17.56 -1.92 -5.51
N ASP A 369 17.84 -2.23 -6.78
CA ASP A 369 17.64 -1.28 -7.86
C ASP A 369 16.15 -0.93 -7.86
N PHE A 370 15.76 0.16 -7.23
CA PHE A 370 14.37 0.57 -7.02
C PHE A 370 13.61 0.88 -8.34
N SER A 371 14.31 0.78 -9.48
CA SER A 371 13.70 0.64 -10.80
C SER A 371 13.03 -0.74 -11.03
N ARG A 372 13.21 -1.73 -10.14
CA ARG A 372 12.87 -3.16 -10.33
C ARG A 372 12.31 -3.94 -9.11
N HIS A 373 11.54 -3.30 -8.22
CA HIS A 373 10.60 -3.95 -7.28
C HIS A 373 11.08 -4.41 -5.89
N ALA A 374 10.12 -4.30 -4.95
CA ALA A 374 10.12 -4.81 -3.58
C ALA A 374 10.00 -6.33 -3.54
N ALA A 375 11.15 -7.01 -3.70
CA ALA A 375 11.27 -8.45 -3.66
C ALA A 375 12.62 -8.87 -3.08
N CYS A 376 12.76 -8.87 -1.75
CA CYS A 376 13.75 -9.68 -1.02
C CYS A 376 13.54 -9.53 0.49
N PHE A 377 12.69 -10.36 1.10
CA PHE A 377 12.64 -10.48 2.57
C PHE A 377 12.82 -11.91 3.09
N ASP A 378 13.01 -12.91 2.23
CA ASP A 378 13.21 -14.30 2.68
C ASP A 378 14.65 -14.82 2.54
N GLU A 379 15.52 -14.18 1.74
CA GLU A 379 16.91 -14.65 1.55
C GLU A 379 17.92 -14.09 2.56
N LEU A 380 17.51 -13.16 3.44
CA LEU A 380 18.40 -12.56 4.43
C LEU A 380 18.39 -13.25 5.81
N TYR A 381 17.48 -14.21 6.06
CA TYR A 381 17.39 -14.86 7.37
C TYR A 381 17.08 -16.36 7.27
N SER A 382 18.11 -17.16 6.99
CA SER A 382 18.09 -18.56 7.39
C SER A 382 18.14 -18.63 8.92
N ASN A 383 17.04 -19.10 9.54
CA ASN A 383 16.99 -19.49 10.93
C ASN A 383 18.02 -20.61 11.21
N GLU A 384 19.24 -20.23 11.58
CA GLU A 384 20.12 -21.09 12.35
C GLU A 384 20.37 -20.46 13.73
N GLY A 385 19.60 -20.96 14.71
CA GLY A 385 20.10 -21.33 16.04
C GLY A 385 20.72 -20.23 16.91
N GLY A 386 19.90 -19.68 17.80
CA GLY A 386 20.36 -18.73 18.83
C GLY A 386 21.27 -19.29 19.93
N LYS A 387 21.70 -18.36 20.79
CA LYS A 387 21.85 -18.42 22.27
C LYS A 387 22.80 -17.30 22.74
N PRO A 388 22.66 -16.89 24.02
CA PRO A 388 21.61 -16.05 24.60
C PRO A 388 21.82 -14.56 24.31
#